data_AF-A0A5C7QNV1-F1
#
_entry.id   AF-A0A5C7QNV1-F1
#
_cell.length_a   1.000
_cell.length_b   1.000
_cell.length_c   1.000
_cell.angle_alpha   90.00
_cell.angle_beta   90.00
_cell.angle_gamma   90.00
#
_symmetry.space_group_name_H-M   'P 1'
#
loop_
_entity.id
_entity.type
_entity.pdbx_description
1 polymer ?
#
loop_
_entity_poly.entity_id
_entity_poly.type
_entity_poly.pdbx_seq_one_letter_code
_entity_poly.pdbx_strand_id
1 'polypeptide(L)'
;VSATLALQRFGSAAQGDPLHRAAEHLGRLLRTVFLCDYIGIEDFRREIHTLLNRGESVHQLQRAVYSGKVAPERGRRRDEMKAISGSHALLTNIVLAWNTARMHEVVQRLKRDGIPVDDDWLRRIGPAHFSHINFRGTMRFGVDKFAVALIQRAPGQATRMAS
;
A
#
# COMPACT_ATOMS: atom_id res chain seq x y z
N VAL A 1 -7.32 13.72 -28.43
CA VAL A 1 -7.69 12.42 -29.04
C VAL A 1 -8.81 11.80 -28.21
N SER A 2 -9.94 11.41 -28.81
CA SER A 2 -11.07 10.79 -28.08
C SER A 2 -10.70 9.36 -27.64
N ALA A 3 -11.11 8.96 -26.44
CA ALA A 3 -10.88 7.61 -25.91
C ALA A 3 -11.46 6.53 -26.84
N THR A 4 -12.60 6.80 -27.48
CA THR A 4 -13.23 5.90 -28.45
C THR A 4 -12.36 5.70 -29.69
N LEU A 5 -11.74 6.78 -30.19
CA LEU A 5 -10.85 6.72 -31.35
C LEU A 5 -9.54 5.99 -31.03
N ALA A 6 -9.00 6.18 -29.83
CA ALA A 6 -7.82 5.46 -29.37
C ALA A 6 -8.09 3.94 -29.25
N LEU A 7 -9.25 3.57 -28.67
CA LEU A 7 -9.65 2.16 -28.56
C LEU A 7 -9.96 1.52 -29.92
N GLN A 8 -10.55 2.27 -30.86
CA GLN A 8 -10.77 1.76 -32.21
C GLN A 8 -9.48 1.50 -32.98
N ARG A 9 -8.44 2.32 -32.79
CA ARG A 9 -7.17 2.18 -33.52
C ARG A 9 -6.15 1.28 -32.83
N PHE A 10 -6.18 1.21 -31.51
CA PHE A 10 -5.17 0.50 -30.71
C PHE A 10 -5.75 -0.61 -29.81
N GLY A 11 -7.07 -0.83 -29.86
CA GLY A 11 -7.70 -1.96 -29.19
C GLY A 11 -7.47 -3.29 -29.92
N SER A 12 -7.79 -4.40 -29.24
CA SER A 12 -7.61 -5.75 -29.77
C SER A 12 -8.34 -5.99 -31.09
N ALA A 13 -9.48 -5.33 -31.31
CA ALA A 13 -10.24 -5.39 -32.56
C ALA A 13 -9.48 -4.83 -33.78
N ALA A 14 -8.41 -4.04 -33.57
CA ALA A 14 -7.59 -3.47 -34.62
C ALA A 14 -6.29 -4.26 -34.91
N GLN A 15 -6.08 -5.44 -34.31
CA GLN A 15 -4.85 -6.24 -34.48
C GLN A 15 -4.47 -6.56 -35.93
N GLY A 16 -5.44 -6.55 -36.86
CA GLY A 16 -5.20 -6.74 -38.29
C GLY A 16 -4.75 -5.48 -39.04
N ASP A 17 -4.91 -4.29 -38.45
CA ASP A 17 -4.60 -3.01 -39.09
C ASP A 17 -3.08 -2.76 -39.10
N PRO A 18 -2.47 -2.40 -40.24
CA PRO A 18 -1.07 -1.95 -40.32
C PRO A 18 -0.72 -0.87 -39.29
N LEU A 19 -1.63 0.06 -38.98
CA LEU A 19 -1.40 1.12 -37.99
C LEU A 19 -1.28 0.56 -36.57
N HIS A 20 -2.12 -0.42 -36.22
CA HIS A 20 -2.03 -1.11 -34.93
C HIS A 20 -0.70 -1.83 -34.79
N ARG A 21 -0.27 -2.56 -35.83
CA ARG A 21 1.03 -3.25 -35.84
C ARG A 21 2.20 -2.29 -35.70
N ALA A 22 2.17 -1.15 -36.40
CA ALA A 22 3.20 -0.13 -36.28
C ALA A 22 3.30 0.42 -34.84
N ALA A 23 2.17 0.68 -34.20
CA ALA A 23 2.13 1.12 -32.81
C ALA A 23 2.61 0.04 -31.82
N GLU A 24 2.28 -1.23 -32.08
CA GLU A 24 2.79 -2.35 -31.30
C GLU A 24 4.33 -2.45 -31.40
N HIS A 25 4.88 -2.36 -32.62
CA HIS A 25 6.33 -2.36 -32.82
C HIS A 25 7.01 -1.16 -32.15
N LEU A 26 6.41 0.03 -32.23
CA LEU A 26 6.90 1.20 -31.50
C LEU A 26 6.90 0.95 -29.98
N GLY A 27 5.84 0.37 -29.43
CA GLY A 27 5.77 0.01 -28.00
C GLY A 27 6.85 -0.99 -27.59
N ARG A 28 7.13 -1.99 -28.43
CA ARG A 28 8.23 -2.95 -28.21
C ARG A 28 9.60 -2.28 -28.25
N LEU A 29 9.81 -1.33 -29.18
CA LEU A 29 11.05 -0.56 -29.27
C LEU A 29 11.26 0.31 -28.02
N LEU A 30 10.23 1.04 -27.59
CA LEU A 30 10.28 1.86 -26.37
C LEU A 30 10.55 1.00 -25.13
N ARG A 31 9.92 -0.18 -25.02
CA ARG A 31 10.20 -1.13 -23.94
C ARG A 31 11.64 -1.63 -23.96
N THR A 32 12.20 -1.86 -25.15
CA THR A 32 13.59 -2.32 -25.30
C THR A 32 14.56 -1.24 -24.87
N VAL A 33 14.37 0.01 -25.32
CA VAL A 33 15.17 1.17 -24.87
C VAL A 33 15.11 1.31 -23.35
N PHE A 34 13.89 1.29 -22.77
CA PHE A 34 13.71 1.34 -21.32
C PHE A 34 14.48 0.22 -20.60
N LEU A 35 14.44 -1.02 -21.11
CA LEU A 35 15.11 -2.16 -20.47
C LEU A 35 16.64 -2.04 -20.59
N CYS A 36 17.15 -1.56 -21.71
CA CYS A 36 18.56 -1.24 -21.88
C CYS A 36 19.02 -0.18 -20.87
N ASP A 37 18.25 0.91 -20.72
CA ASP A 37 18.54 1.96 -19.74
C ASP A 37 18.46 1.43 -18.31
N TYR A 38 17.45 0.61 -18.00
CA TYR A 38 17.26 -0.01 -16.68
C TYR A 38 18.41 -0.95 -16.29
N ILE A 39 18.99 -1.68 -17.25
CA ILE A 39 20.11 -2.59 -16.99
C ILE A 39 21.45 -1.84 -16.99
N GLY A 40 21.61 -0.89 -17.91
CA GLY A 40 22.89 -0.21 -18.17
C GLY A 40 23.16 1.03 -17.31
N ILE A 41 22.12 1.68 -16.79
CA ILE A 41 22.24 2.94 -16.04
C ILE A 41 21.79 2.73 -14.60
N GLU A 42 22.74 2.67 -13.69
CA GLU A 42 22.48 2.42 -12.26
C GLU A 42 21.60 3.50 -11.63
N ASP A 43 21.85 4.77 -11.92
CA ASP A 43 21.07 5.87 -11.32
C ASP A 43 19.61 5.85 -11.77
N PHE A 44 19.36 5.52 -13.05
CA PHE A 44 18.00 5.34 -13.57
C PHE A 44 17.28 4.19 -12.85
N ARG A 45 17.97 3.05 -12.67
CA ARG A 45 17.43 1.91 -11.91
C ARG A 45 17.12 2.28 -10.45
N ARG A 46 17.99 3.03 -9.78
CA ARG A 46 17.77 3.49 -8.39
C ARG A 46 16.54 4.38 -8.27
N GLU A 47 16.33 5.27 -9.24
CA GLU A 47 15.14 6.13 -9.28
C GLU A 47 13.86 5.29 -9.43
N ILE A 48 13.86 4.32 -10.36
CA ILE A 48 12.73 3.38 -10.54
C ILE A 48 12.43 2.61 -9.24
N HIS A 49 13.46 2.09 -8.55
CA HIS A 49 13.25 1.42 -7.26
C HIS A 49 12.72 2.34 -6.18
N THR A 50 13.15 3.60 -6.15
CA THR A 50 12.64 4.60 -5.19
C THR A 50 11.16 4.85 -5.40
N LEU A 51 10.72 5.02 -6.66
CA LEU A 51 9.31 5.17 -7.01
C LEU A 51 8.50 3.92 -6.64
N LEU A 52 9.02 2.73 -6.96
CA LEU A 52 8.38 1.46 -6.64
C LEU A 52 8.20 1.28 -5.13
N ASN A 53 9.25 1.54 -4.34
CA ASN A 53 9.24 1.45 -2.89
C ASN A 53 8.21 2.40 -2.26
N ARG A 54 8.03 3.60 -2.84
CA ARG A 54 7.00 4.56 -2.40
C ARG A 54 5.59 4.00 -2.63
N GLY A 55 5.34 3.44 -3.81
CA GLY A 55 4.06 2.79 -4.13
C GLY A 55 3.77 1.60 -3.21
N GLU A 56 4.77 0.72 -3.02
CA GLU A 56 4.62 -0.46 -2.18
C GLU A 56 4.38 -0.10 -0.71
N SER A 57 5.05 0.94 -0.19
CA SER A 57 4.80 1.42 1.18
C SER A 57 3.37 1.91 1.37
N VAL A 58 2.79 2.61 0.39
CA VAL A 58 1.39 3.04 0.43
C VAL A 58 0.46 1.83 0.33
N HIS A 59 0.76 0.84 -0.50
CA HIS A 59 -0.03 -0.39 -0.57
C HIS A 59 0.03 -1.19 0.73
N GLN A 60 1.18 -1.26 1.40
CA GLN A 60 1.29 -1.87 2.72
C GLN A 60 0.42 -1.15 3.75
N LEU A 61 0.43 0.18 3.76
CA LEU A 61 -0.45 0.98 4.62
C LEU A 61 -1.93 0.69 4.31
N GLN A 62 -2.32 0.68 3.03
CA GLN A 62 -3.69 0.36 2.62
C GLN A 62 -4.13 -1.01 3.13
N ARG A 63 -3.27 -2.02 3.06
CA ARG A 63 -3.54 -3.36 3.61
C ARG A 63 -3.64 -3.36 5.14
N ALA A 64 -2.87 -2.54 5.83
CA ALA A 64 -2.94 -2.40 7.29
C ALA A 64 -4.24 -1.71 7.74
N VAL A 65 -4.64 -0.65 7.04
CA VAL A 65 -5.91 0.07 7.25
C VAL A 65 -7.10 -0.86 7.02
N TYR A 66 -7.04 -1.68 5.97
CA TYR A 66 -8.10 -2.60 5.61
C TYR A 66 -7.67 -4.06 5.85
N SER A 67 -7.72 -4.49 7.12
CA SER A 67 -7.28 -5.83 7.54
C SER A 67 -8.37 -6.92 7.50
N GLY A 68 -9.57 -6.60 6.99
CA GLY A 68 -10.69 -7.53 6.87
C GLY A 68 -10.92 -8.04 5.45
N LYS A 69 -11.59 -9.20 5.30
CA LYS A 69 -12.15 -9.61 4.01
C LYS A 69 -13.42 -8.81 3.74
N VAL A 70 -13.56 -8.28 2.52
CA VAL A 70 -14.87 -7.81 2.06
C VAL A 70 -15.79 -9.04 2.06
N ALA A 71 -16.87 -9.01 2.83
CA ALA A 71 -17.85 -10.09 2.80
C ALA A 71 -18.34 -10.25 1.34
N PRO A 72 -18.48 -11.48 0.79
CA PRO A 72 -18.86 -11.70 -0.62
C PRO A 72 -20.17 -11.01 -1.04
N GLU A 73 -21.01 -10.67 -0.07
CA GLU A 73 -22.29 -9.97 -0.24
C GLU A 73 -22.14 -8.46 -0.45
N ARG A 74 -21.01 -7.86 -0.06
CA ARG A 74 -20.72 -6.43 -0.18
C ARG A 74 -19.77 -6.20 -1.36
N GLY A 75 -20.13 -5.31 -2.30
CA GLY A 75 -19.30 -4.98 -3.47
C GLY A 75 -19.80 -5.53 -4.82
N ARG A 76 -20.95 -6.21 -4.85
CA ARG A 76 -21.63 -6.56 -6.12
C ARG A 76 -22.31 -5.34 -6.77
N ARG A 77 -22.70 -4.34 -5.98
CA ARG A 77 -23.28 -3.09 -6.50
C ARG A 77 -22.19 -2.03 -6.70
N ARG A 78 -22.27 -1.32 -7.84
CA ARG A 78 -21.31 -0.26 -8.20
C ARG A 78 -21.17 0.81 -7.12
N ASP A 79 -22.26 1.17 -6.45
CA ASP A 79 -22.25 2.23 -5.44
C ASP A 79 -21.60 1.78 -4.13
N GLU A 80 -21.78 0.53 -3.73
CA GLU A 80 -21.06 -0.07 -2.60
C GLU A 80 -19.56 -0.12 -2.85
N MET A 81 -19.14 -0.50 -4.06
CA MET A 81 -17.73 -0.53 -4.45
C MET A 81 -17.10 0.86 -4.41
N LYS A 82 -17.83 1.89 -4.85
CA LYS A 82 -17.39 3.29 -4.74
C LYS A 82 -17.27 3.73 -3.28
N ALA A 83 -18.23 3.37 -2.43
CA ALA A 83 -18.18 3.71 -1.01
C ALA A 83 -17.01 3.03 -0.29
N ILE A 84 -16.76 1.75 -0.57
CA ILE A 84 -15.63 0.99 0.00
C ILE A 84 -14.30 1.57 -0.49
N SER A 85 -14.11 1.72 -1.80
CA SER A 85 -12.86 2.26 -2.34
C SER A 85 -12.62 3.72 -1.93
N GLY A 86 -13.66 4.54 -1.90
CA GLY A 86 -13.60 5.93 -1.45
C GLY A 86 -13.25 6.05 0.03
N SER A 87 -13.90 5.28 0.90
CA SER A 87 -13.57 5.28 2.34
C SER A 87 -12.17 4.72 2.62
N HIS A 88 -11.74 3.70 1.88
CA HIS A 88 -10.39 3.15 1.99
C HIS A 88 -9.32 4.16 1.57
N ALA A 89 -9.53 4.87 0.46
CA ALA A 89 -8.66 5.95 0.02
C ALA A 89 -8.63 7.10 1.04
N LEU A 90 -9.79 7.49 1.57
CA LEU A 90 -9.90 8.53 2.60
C LEU A 90 -9.11 8.19 3.86
N LEU A 91 -9.30 6.98 4.43
CA LEU A 91 -8.60 6.55 5.63
C LEU A 91 -7.08 6.49 5.42
N THR A 92 -6.64 5.98 4.26
CA THR A 92 -5.22 5.96 3.89
C THR A 92 -4.65 7.38 3.85
N ASN A 93 -5.36 8.32 3.21
CA ASN A 93 -4.93 9.70 3.10
C ASN A 93 -4.92 10.42 4.46
N ILE A 94 -5.85 10.11 5.37
CA ILE A 94 -5.84 10.65 6.73
C ILE A 94 -4.57 10.23 7.46
N VAL A 95 -4.17 8.95 7.38
CA VAL A 95 -2.92 8.48 7.99
C VAL A 95 -1.70 9.18 7.39
N LEU A 96 -1.64 9.30 6.06
CA LEU A 96 -0.55 10.00 5.38
C LEU A 96 -0.47 11.48 5.80
N ALA A 97 -1.60 12.16 5.89
CA ALA A 97 -1.68 13.55 6.32
C ALA A 97 -1.22 13.71 7.77
N TRP A 98 -1.69 12.83 8.68
CA TRP A 98 -1.28 12.83 10.08
C TRP A 98 0.23 12.61 10.23
N ASN A 99 0.78 11.61 9.53
CA ASN A 99 2.21 11.34 9.55
C ASN A 99 3.02 12.51 9.00
N THR A 100 2.56 13.13 7.90
CA THR A 100 3.21 14.30 7.32
C THR A 100 3.24 15.48 8.29
N ALA A 101 2.11 15.79 8.94
CA ALA A 101 2.03 16.83 9.96
C ALA A 101 2.97 16.54 11.14
N ARG A 102 2.99 15.29 11.62
CA ARG A 102 3.85 14.91 12.74
C ARG A 102 5.32 14.95 12.40
N MET A 103 5.70 14.49 11.22
CA MET A 103 7.07 14.60 10.70
C MET A 103 7.49 16.06 10.62
N HIS A 104 6.62 16.95 10.11
CA HIS A 104 6.88 18.38 10.03
C HIS A 104 7.15 18.98 11.42
N GLU A 105 6.31 18.70 12.41
CA GLU A 105 6.51 19.17 13.78
C GLU A 105 7.84 18.72 14.39
N VAL A 106 8.25 17.47 14.14
CA VAL A 106 9.53 16.94 14.60
C VAL A 106 10.69 17.68 13.93
N VAL A 107 10.64 17.87 12.62
CA VAL A 107 11.68 18.61 11.87
C VAL A 107 11.80 20.04 12.38
N GLN A 108 10.68 20.73 12.61
CA GLN A 108 10.70 22.10 13.14
C GLN A 108 11.24 22.17 14.57
N ARG A 109 10.98 21.16 15.39
CA ARG A 109 11.59 21.07 16.73
C ARG A 109 13.11 20.88 16.63
N LEU A 110 13.58 19.94 15.82
CA LEU A 110 15.02 19.70 15.62
C LEU A 110 15.75 20.96 15.11
N LYS A 111 15.16 21.68 14.15
CA LYS A 111 15.71 22.95 13.65
C LYS A 111 15.80 24.01 14.75
N ARG A 112 14.80 24.11 15.63
CA ARG A 112 14.81 25.03 16.79
C ARG A 112 15.87 24.65 17.83
N ASP A 113 16.10 23.36 18.03
CA ASP A 113 17.07 22.83 18.98
C ASP A 113 18.53 22.91 18.43
N GLY A 114 18.72 23.50 17.24
CA GLY A 114 20.03 23.64 16.60
C GLY A 114 20.58 22.34 16.00
N ILE A 115 19.75 21.29 15.91
CA ILE A 115 20.15 20.02 15.32
C ILE A 115 20.00 20.14 13.79
N PRO A 116 21.09 20.02 13.02
CA PRO A 116 21.02 20.12 11.57
C PRO A 116 20.22 18.96 10.99
N VAL A 117 19.22 19.28 10.17
CA VAL A 117 18.44 18.31 9.39
C VAL A 117 18.71 18.59 7.92
N ASP A 118 19.38 17.66 7.25
CA ASP A 118 19.68 17.75 5.83
C ASP A 118 18.39 17.55 5.01
N ASP A 119 18.11 18.48 4.10
CA ASP A 119 16.95 18.43 3.21
C ASP A 119 17.03 17.21 2.26
N ASP A 120 18.24 16.73 1.97
CA ASP A 120 18.45 15.55 1.13
C ASP A 120 17.98 14.26 1.81
N TRP A 121 17.95 14.25 3.15
CA TRP A 121 17.40 13.15 3.94
C TRP A 121 15.87 13.23 3.97
N LEU A 122 15.32 14.42 4.16
CA LEU A 122 13.87 14.64 4.13
C LEU A 122 13.25 14.21 2.81
N ARG A 123 13.96 14.43 1.69
CA ARG A 123 13.52 13.99 0.35
C ARG A 123 13.37 12.47 0.22
N ARG A 124 14.09 11.69 1.04
CA ARG A 124 14.11 10.22 1.00
C ARG A 124 13.13 9.56 1.97
N ILE A 125 12.52 10.33 2.87
CA ILE A 125 11.57 9.81 3.87
C ILE A 125 10.13 9.98 3.37
N GLY A 126 9.34 8.91 3.44
CA GLY A 126 7.93 8.92 3.06
C GLY A 126 6.99 8.86 4.28
N PRO A 127 5.80 9.50 4.22
CA PRO A 127 4.83 9.51 5.33
C PRO A 127 4.01 8.22 5.43
N ALA A 128 4.34 7.17 4.66
CA ALA A 128 3.55 5.94 4.59
C ALA A 128 3.84 4.95 5.74
N HIS A 129 4.82 5.22 6.60
CA HIS A 129 5.14 4.35 7.72
C HIS A 129 3.99 4.29 8.74
N PHE A 130 3.69 3.12 9.29
CA PHE A 130 2.50 2.94 10.16
C PHE A 130 2.69 2.02 11.36
N SER A 131 3.92 1.62 11.68
CA SER A 131 4.19 0.73 12.83
C SER A 131 3.74 1.34 14.16
N HIS A 132 3.66 2.66 14.25
CA HIS A 132 3.22 3.42 15.42
C HIS A 132 1.69 3.52 15.55
N ILE A 133 0.92 2.98 14.62
CA ILE A 133 -0.54 3.10 14.60
C ILE A 133 -1.19 1.76 14.95
N ASN A 134 -2.02 1.74 16.00
CA ASN A 134 -2.83 0.58 16.34
C ASN A 134 -4.20 0.62 15.63
N PHE A 135 -4.28 -0.03 14.47
CA PHE A 135 -5.53 -0.14 13.69
C PHE A 135 -6.58 -1.08 14.30
N ARG A 136 -6.21 -1.94 15.26
CA ARG A 136 -7.11 -2.94 15.87
C ARG A 136 -7.81 -2.44 17.14
N GLY A 137 -7.43 -1.26 17.63
CA GLY A 137 -7.92 -0.71 18.88
C GLY A 137 -7.37 -1.44 20.10
N THR A 138 -7.86 -1.05 21.27
CA THR A 138 -7.44 -1.60 22.56
C THR A 138 -8.51 -2.54 23.08
N MET A 139 -8.18 -3.83 23.23
CA MET A 139 -9.06 -4.81 23.85
C MET A 139 -8.76 -4.90 25.34
N ARG A 140 -9.75 -4.59 26.18
CA ARG A 140 -9.65 -4.77 27.64
C ARG A 140 -10.44 -6.02 28.02
N PHE A 141 -9.75 -7.01 28.56
CA PHE A 141 -10.37 -8.22 29.09
C PHE A 141 -10.44 -8.10 30.61
N GLY A 142 -11.63 -8.28 31.19
CA GLY A 142 -11.83 -8.31 32.64
C GLY A 142 -11.39 -9.65 33.22
N VAL A 143 -10.09 -9.92 33.18
CA VAL A 143 -9.51 -11.23 33.53
C VAL A 143 -9.71 -11.57 35.01
N ASP A 144 -9.86 -10.56 35.87
CA ASP A 144 -10.07 -10.72 37.31
C ASP A 144 -11.27 -11.62 37.63
N LYS A 145 -12.33 -11.54 36.82
CA LYS A 145 -13.56 -12.36 37.00
C LYS A 145 -13.37 -13.83 36.66
N PHE A 146 -12.32 -14.16 35.91
CA PHE A 146 -12.04 -15.51 35.40
C PHE A 146 -10.66 -16.02 35.82
N ALA A 147 -9.93 -15.29 36.67
CA ALA A 147 -8.57 -15.62 37.06
C ALA A 147 -8.48 -17.03 37.66
N VAL A 148 -9.43 -17.40 38.51
CA VAL A 148 -9.51 -18.74 39.12
C VAL A 148 -9.70 -19.83 38.06
N ALA A 149 -10.57 -19.62 37.07
CA ALA A 149 -10.83 -20.59 36.00
C ALA A 149 -9.66 -20.71 34.99
N LEU A 150 -8.94 -19.60 34.73
CA LEU A 150 -7.80 -19.56 33.82
C LEU A 150 -6.55 -20.21 34.43
N ILE A 151 -6.36 -20.09 35.74
CA ILE A 151 -5.26 -20.74 36.48
C ILE A 151 -5.56 -22.24 36.69
N GLN A 152 -6.83 -22.63 36.78
CA GLN A 152 -7.27 -24.02 37.02
C GLN A 152 -7.26 -24.94 35.79
N ARG A 153 -6.63 -24.57 34.66
CA ARG A 153 -6.29 -25.58 33.63
C ARG A 153 -5.15 -26.45 34.16
N ALA A 154 -5.54 -27.37 35.04
CA ALA A 154 -4.74 -28.32 35.76
C ALA A 154 -4.12 -29.37 34.81
N PRO A 155 -2.93 -29.90 35.14
CA PRO A 155 -2.31 -31.00 34.40
C PRO A 155 -3.16 -32.26 34.56
N GLY A 156 -3.80 -32.74 33.49
CA GLY A 156 -4.59 -33.98 33.59
C GLY A 156 -5.38 -34.45 32.36
N GLN A 157 -5.48 -33.70 31.27
CA GLN A 157 -6.29 -34.12 30.10
C GLN A 157 -5.50 -34.72 28.92
N ALA A 158 -4.28 -35.22 29.14
CA ALA A 158 -3.51 -35.91 28.11
C ALA A 158 -3.66 -37.46 28.11
N THR A 159 -4.37 -38.08 29.04
CA THR A 159 -4.32 -39.56 29.23
C THR A 159 -5.64 -40.30 29.04
N ARG A 160 -6.55 -39.84 28.16
CA ARG A 160 -7.72 -40.64 27.76
C ARG A 160 -7.99 -40.59 26.26
N MET A 161 -7.04 -41.08 25.47
CA MET A 161 -7.27 -41.68 24.15
C MET A 161 -6.14 -42.66 23.82
N ALA A 162 -6.08 -43.77 24.54
CA ALA A 162 -5.33 -44.97 24.16
C ALA A 162 -5.82 -46.15 24.99
N SER A 163 -6.93 -46.77 24.57
CA SER A 163 -7.31 -48.16 24.82
C SER A 163 -8.32 -48.56 23.76
#